data_AF-A0A914YFC7-F1
#
_entry.id   AF-A0A914YFC7-F1
#
_cell.length_a   1.000
_cell.length_b   1.000
_cell.length_c   1.000
_cell.angle_alpha   90.00
_cell.angle_beta   90.00
_cell.angle_gamma   90.00
#
_symmetry.space_group_name_H-M   'P 1'
#
loop_
_entity.id
_entity.type
_entity.pdbx_description
1 polymer ?
#
loop_
_entity_poly.entity_id
_entity_poly.type
_entity_poly.pdbx_seq_one_letter_code
_entity_poly.pdbx_strand_id
1 'polypeptide(L)' 'MTLRNIRNNLDRLFDKNLTDLIRGIRNNKENESRYIAACIEEIKLELQLNSTEVKANAVEKLAYVS' A
#
# COMPACT_ATOMS: atom_id res chain seq x y z
N MET A 1 -6.80 25.07 -3.47
CA MET A 1 -6.82 24.09 -2.36
C MET A 1 -6.53 22.65 -2.82
N THR A 2 -5.97 22.42 -4.01
CA THR A 2 -5.93 21.08 -4.63
C THR A 2 -4.58 20.37 -4.49
N LEU A 3 -3.46 21.11 -4.51
CA LEU A 3 -2.10 20.53 -4.46
C LEU A 3 -1.71 19.96 -3.08
N ARG A 4 -2.18 20.59 -1.98
CA ARG A 4 -1.91 20.10 -0.61
C ARG A 4 -2.56 18.75 -0.34
N ASN A 5 -3.74 18.51 -0.92
CA ASN A 5 -4.49 17.27 -0.71
C ASN A 5 -3.82 16.07 -1.41
N ILE A 6 -3.22 16.31 -2.59
CA ILE A 6 -2.48 15.29 -3.34
C ILE A 6 -1.20 14.90 -2.60
N ARG A 7 -0.45 15.89 -2.07
CA ARG A 7 0.74 15.62 -1.25
C ARG A 7 0.40 14.83 0.01
N ASN A 8 -0.69 15.15 0.69
CA ASN A 8 -1.14 14.42 1.88
C ASN A 8 -1.57 12.97 1.57
N ASN A 9 -2.13 12.72 0.38
CA ASN A 9 -2.48 11.37 -0.06
C ASN A 9 -1.24 10.52 -0.38
N LEU A 10 -0.21 11.12 -1.01
CA LEU A 10 1.09 10.46 -1.22
C LEU A 10 1.76 10.11 0.11
N ASP A 11 1.79 11.05 1.05
CA ASP A 11 2.39 10.86 2.38
C ASP A 11 1.72 9.69 3.14
N ARG A 12 0.39 9.60 3.06
CA ARG A 12 -0.39 8.46 3.57
C ARG A 12 -0.16 7.15 2.84
N LEU A 13 0.29 7.19 1.58
CA LEU A 13 0.60 5.98 0.82
C LEU A 13 1.85 5.30 1.38
N PHE A 14 2.85 6.09 1.75
CA PHE A 14 4.12 5.62 2.30
C PHE A 14 4.06 5.26 3.79
N ASP A 15 3.08 5.79 4.51
CA ASP A 15 2.85 5.47 5.93
C ASP A 15 2.11 4.12 6.12
N LYS A 16 1.50 3.56 5.07
CA LYS A 16 0.80 2.27 5.14
C LYS A 16 1.79 1.11 5.19
N ASN A 17 1.93 0.57 6.39
CA ASN A 17 2.71 -0.62 6.70
C ASN A 17 1.84 -1.88 6.57
N LEU A 18 2.43 -3.06 6.75
CA LEU A 18 1.74 -4.36 6.69
C LEU A 18 0.46 -4.41 7.55
N THR A 19 0.47 -3.80 8.73
CA THR A 19 -0.68 -3.80 9.65
C THR A 19 -1.91 -3.13 9.03
N ASP A 20 -1.74 -2.04 8.29
CA ASP A 20 -2.83 -1.33 7.62
C ASP A 20 -3.37 -2.13 6.43
N LEU A 21 -2.49 -2.83 5.70
CA LEU A 21 -2.91 -3.75 4.65
C LEU A 21 -3.77 -4.88 5.22
N ILE A 22 -3.35 -5.52 6.32
CA ILE A 22 -4.11 -6.58 6.99
C ILE A 22 -5.46 -6.05 7.50
N ARG A 23 -5.47 -4.88 8.13
CA ARG A 23 -6.72 -4.22 8.56
C ARG A 23 -7.64 -3.89 7.38
N GLY A 24 -7.06 -3.44 6.28
CA GLY A 24 -7.76 -3.14 5.04
C GLY A 24 -8.46 -4.36 4.47
N ILE A 25 -7.75 -5.48 4.34
CA ILE A 25 -8.32 -6.76 3.88
C ILE A 25 -9.46 -7.18 4.80
N ARG A 26 -9.25 -7.17 6.12
CA ARG A 26 -10.27 -7.55 7.11
C ARG A 26 -11.52 -6.67 7.10
N ASN A 27 -11.41 -5.40 6.70
CA ASN A 27 -12.55 -4.50 6.56
C ASN A 27 -13.25 -4.64 5.21
N ASN A 28 -12.60 -5.22 4.19
CA ASN A 28 -13.12 -5.38 2.84
C ASN A 28 -13.53 -6.83 2.53
N LYS A 29 -14.12 -7.55 3.49
CA LYS A 29 -14.46 -8.99 3.38
C LYS A 29 -15.27 -9.37 2.12
N GLU A 30 -16.16 -8.49 1.67
CA GLU A 30 -17.00 -8.76 0.49
C GLU A 30 -16.27 -8.51 -0.83
N ASN A 31 -15.13 -7.81 -0.81
CA ASN A 31 -14.38 -7.38 -1.99
C ASN A 31 -12.87 -7.57 -1.82
N GLU A 32 -12.44 -8.59 -1.06
CA GLU A 32 -11.03 -8.80 -0.72
C GLU A 32 -10.15 -8.87 -1.96
N SER A 33 -10.57 -9.62 -2.99
CA SER A 33 -9.80 -9.74 -4.24
C SER A 33 -9.57 -8.41 -4.94
N ARG A 34 -10.57 -7.51 -4.94
CA ARG A 34 -10.42 -6.17 -5.54
C ARG A 34 -9.51 -5.29 -4.70
N TYR A 35 -9.61 -5.39 -3.38
CA TYR A 35 -8.75 -4.64 -2.46
C TYR A 35 -7.28 -5.10 -2.56
N ILE A 36 -7.04 -6.42 -2.56
CA ILE A 36 -5.72 -7.02 -2.74
C ILE A 36 -5.12 -6.62 -4.08
N ALA A 37 -5.90 -6.64 -5.17
CA ALA A 37 -5.43 -6.20 -6.49
C ALA A 37 -4.97 -4.72 -6.48
N ALA A 38 -5.71 -3.84 -5.79
CA ALA A 38 -5.29 -2.45 -5.62
C ALA A 38 -4.00 -2.33 -4.79
N CYS A 39 -3.87 -3.09 -3.69
CA CYS A 39 -2.65 -3.12 -2.89
C CYS A 39 -1.45 -3.65 -3.69
N ILE A 40 -1.63 -4.65 -4.55
CA ILE A 40 -0.56 -5.18 -5.42
C ILE A 40 -0.08 -4.10 -6.41
N GLU A 41 -0.99 -3.31 -6.98
CA GLU A 41 -0.61 -2.17 -7.83
C GLU A 41 0.18 -1.11 -7.04
N GLU A 42 -0.22 -0.80 -5.81
CA GLU A 42 0.55 0.11 -4.93
C GLU A 42 1.94 -0.45 -4.62
N ILE A 43 2.06 -1.74 -4.28
CA ILE A 43 3.34 -2.42 -4.01
C ILE A 43 4.28 -2.34 -5.21
N LYS A 44 3.76 -2.51 -6.44
CA LYS A 44 4.58 -2.36 -7.67
C LYS A 44 5.17 -0.97 -7.80
N LEU A 45 4.41 0.08 -7.47
CA LEU A 45 4.88 1.46 -7.50
C LEU A 45 5.95 1.70 -6.41
N GLU A 46 5.74 1.17 -5.21
CA GLU A 46 6.72 1.26 -4.12
C GLU A 46 8.06 0.61 -4.47
N LEU A 47 8.04 -0.55 -5.15
CA LEU A 47 9.24 -1.24 -5.60
C LEU A 47 10.07 -0.44 -6.62
N GLN A 48 9.45 0.48 -7.36
CA GLN A 48 10.15 1.36 -8.32
C GLN A 48 10.87 2.54 -7.65
N LEU A 49 10.61 2.82 -6.38
CA LEU A 49 11.27 3.91 -5.65
C LEU A 49 12.70 3.54 -5.23
N ASN A 50 13.55 4.53 -5.01
CA ASN A 50 14.96 4.31 -4.66
C ASN A 50 15.22 4.10 -3.16
N SER A 51 14.20 4.18 -2.30
CA SER A 51 14.36 4.00 -0.86
C SER A 51 14.35 2.52 -0.47
N THR A 52 15.39 2.07 0.22
CA THR A 52 15.54 0.70 0.73
C THR A 52 14.44 0.34 1.73
N GLU A 53 14.05 1.29 2.60
CA GLU A 53 12.99 1.08 3.60
C GLU A 53 11.64 0.83 2.93
N VAL A 54 11.32 1.61 1.90
CA VAL A 54 10.08 1.44 1.12
C VAL A 54 10.07 0.11 0.40
N LYS A 55 11.20 -0.31 -0.18
CA LYS A 55 11.32 -1.63 -0.82
C LYS A 55 11.15 -2.77 0.17
N ALA A 56 11.74 -2.68 1.37
CA ALA A 56 11.60 -3.70 2.40
C ALA A 56 10.14 -3.86 2.82
N ASN A 57 9.43 -2.76 3.09
CA ASN A 57 8.01 -2.78 3.42
C ASN A 57 7.15 -3.31 2.25
N ALA A 58 7.46 -2.95 1.01
CA ALA A 58 6.76 -3.45 -0.18
C ALA A 58 6.91 -4.98 -0.32
N VAL A 59 8.11 -5.53 -0.07
CA VAL A 59 8.37 -6.98 -0.10
C VAL A 59 7.64 -7.67 1.05
N GLU A 60 7.64 -7.11 2.26
CA GLU A 60 6.89 -7.65 3.40
C GLU A 60 5.38 -7.71 3.11
N LYS A 61 4.81 -6.64 2.56
CA LYS A 61 3.41 -6.60 2.11
C LYS A 61 3.12 -7.61 1.02
N LEU A 62 4.02 -7.75 0.04
CA LEU A 62 3.88 -8.71 -1.06
C LEU A 62 3.86 -10.15 -0.54
N ALA A 63 4.81 -10.51 0.34
CA ALA A 63 4.92 -11.84 0.91
C ALA A 63 3.67 -12.28 1.70
N TYR A 64 2.89 -11.33 2.23
CA TYR A 64 1.64 -11.62 2.91
C TYR A 64 0.48 -11.92 1.95
N VAL A 65 0.43 -11.24 0.80
CA VAL A 65 -0.69 -11.34 -0.17
C VAL A 65 -0.41 -12.26 -1.36
N SER A 66 0.84 -12.69 -1.54
CA SER A 66 1.30 -13.58 -2.61
C SER A 66 0.92 -15.03 -2.38
#